data_AF-A0A117SVY8-F1
#
_entry.id   AF-A0A117SVY8-F1
#
_cell.length_a   1.000
_cell.length_b   1.000
_cell.length_c   1.000
_cell.angle_alpha   90.00
_cell.angle_beta   90.00
_cell.angle_gamma   90.00
#
_symmetry.space_group_name_H-M   'P 1'
#
loop_
_entity.id
_entity.type
_entity.pdbx_description
1 polymer ?
#
loop_
_entity_poly.entity_id
_entity_poly.type
_entity_poly.pdbx_seq_one_letter_code
_entity_poly.pdbx_strand_id
1 'polypeptide(L)'
;MPIMAVFLGSDLERSIYSPKFQRETAWILLALAAGEGFTGFAAGPVTSNIISRATLGLMTRGLGLELHLMLIDPLALFFILHLSSGIGLALLRRGVKWAPLYKVVIPMILILLFAIIIYMDALFFA
;
A
#
# COMPACT_ATOMS: atom_id res chain seq x y z
N MET A 1 15.35 9.81 33.36
CA MET A 1 14.64 8.89 32.42
C MET A 1 13.29 9.38 31.84
N PRO A 2 12.72 10.58 32.10
CA PRO A 2 11.41 10.95 31.52
C PRO A 2 11.49 11.53 30.08
N ILE A 3 12.65 12.06 29.66
CA ILE A 3 12.79 12.78 28.38
C ILE A 3 12.62 11.84 27.17
N MET A 4 13.09 10.59 27.27
CA MET A 4 12.98 9.60 26.17
C MET A 4 11.54 9.12 25.92
N ALA A 5 10.69 9.10 26.95
CA ALA A 5 9.29 8.70 26.81
C ALA A 5 8.45 9.81 26.14
N VAL A 6 8.74 11.08 26.44
CA VAL A 6 8.11 12.25 25.81
C VAL A 6 8.52 12.36 24.34
N PHE A 7 9.81 12.13 24.03
CA PHE A 7 10.31 12.16 22.65
C PHE A 7 9.62 11.11 21.76
N LEU A 8 9.43 9.89 22.27
CA LEU A 8 8.70 8.84 21.56
C LEU A 8 7.21 9.13 21.41
N GLY A 9 6.56 9.77 22.39
CA GLY A 9 5.12 10.06 22.32
C GLY A 9 4.75 11.06 21.22
N SER A 10 5.40 12.23 21.20
CA SER A 10 5.13 13.26 20.20
C SER A 10 5.69 12.94 18.81
N ASP A 11 6.83 12.23 18.74
CA ASP A 11 7.36 11.76 17.45
C ASP A 11 6.52 10.62 16.87
N LEU A 12 5.98 9.71 17.72
CA LEU A 12 5.17 8.60 17.23
C LEU A 12 3.91 9.10 16.54
N GLU A 13 3.17 10.03 17.15
CA GLU A 13 1.93 10.59 16.58
C GLU A 13 2.14 11.26 15.21
N ARG A 14 3.35 11.78 14.95
CA ARG A 14 3.73 12.42 13.69
C ARG A 14 4.48 11.47 12.75
N SER A 15 4.77 10.25 13.17
CA SER A 15 5.50 9.26 12.37
C SER A 15 4.57 8.37 11.54
N ILE A 16 5.16 7.70 10.55
CA ILE A 16 4.52 6.63 9.78
C ILE A 16 4.13 5.43 10.66
N TYR A 17 4.61 5.33 11.89
CA TYR A 17 4.30 4.24 12.82
C TYR A 17 3.11 4.57 13.75
N SER A 18 2.45 5.72 13.55
CA SER A 18 1.28 6.08 14.33
C SER A 18 0.08 5.18 14.00
N PRO A 19 -0.80 4.86 14.97
CA PRO A 19 -2.07 4.18 14.70
C PRO A 19 -2.97 4.95 13.72
N LYS A 20 -2.85 6.29 13.68
CA LYS A 20 -3.58 7.14 12.75
C LYS A 20 -3.14 6.88 11.32
N PHE A 21 -1.84 6.93 11.04
CA PHE A 21 -1.29 6.68 9.71
C PHE A 21 -1.59 5.25 9.25
N GLN A 22 -1.51 4.26 10.14
CA GLN A 22 -1.87 2.88 9.81
C GLN A 22 -3.34 2.76 9.35
N ARG A 23 -4.25 3.47 10.02
CA ARG A 23 -5.67 3.49 9.65
C ARG A 23 -5.92 4.24 8.34
N GLU A 24 -5.23 5.34 8.09
CA GLU A 24 -5.35 6.08 6.82
C GLU A 24 -4.89 5.22 5.64
N THR A 25 -3.71 4.59 5.76
CA THR A 25 -3.21 3.66 4.73
C THR A 25 -4.12 2.45 4.53
N ALA A 26 -4.78 1.95 5.59
CA ALA A 26 -5.77 0.86 5.46
C ALA A 26 -6.99 1.26 4.62
N TRP A 27 -7.52 2.48 4.82
CA TRP A 27 -8.65 2.97 4.02
C TRP A 27 -8.27 3.19 2.56
N ILE A 28 -7.08 3.72 2.32
CA ILE A 28 -6.56 3.89 0.95
C ILE A 28 -6.41 2.53 0.27
N LEU A 29 -5.80 1.55 0.97
CA LEU A 29 -5.68 0.19 0.46
C LEU A 29 -7.01 -0.47 0.17
N LEU A 30 -8.02 -0.26 1.02
CA LEU A 30 -9.35 -0.79 0.77
C LEU A 30 -9.93 -0.25 -0.54
N ALA A 31 -9.81 1.07 -0.76
CA ALA A 31 -10.28 1.70 -1.99
C ALA A 31 -9.51 1.20 -3.22
N LEU A 32 -8.17 1.12 -3.13
CA LEU A 32 -7.32 0.63 -4.20
C LEU A 32 -7.61 -0.84 -4.52
N ALA A 33 -7.75 -1.70 -3.51
CA ALA A 33 -8.05 -3.12 -3.69
C ALA A 33 -9.46 -3.35 -4.26
N ALA A 34 -10.44 -2.54 -3.86
CA ALA A 34 -11.76 -2.58 -4.49
C ALA A 34 -11.70 -2.18 -5.97
N GLY A 35 -10.93 -1.14 -6.29
CA GLY A 35 -10.68 -0.71 -7.68
C GLY A 35 -9.94 -1.77 -8.50
N GLU A 36 -8.90 -2.36 -7.95
CA GLU A 36 -8.09 -3.41 -8.58
C GLU A 36 -8.94 -4.66 -8.86
N GLY A 37 -9.76 -5.08 -7.89
CA GLY A 37 -10.67 -6.22 -8.08
C GLY A 37 -11.72 -5.93 -9.15
N PHE A 38 -12.34 -4.74 -9.15
CA PHE A 38 -13.33 -4.37 -10.15
C PHE A 38 -12.73 -4.30 -11.57
N THR A 39 -11.56 -3.68 -11.72
CA THR A 39 -10.85 -3.57 -13.00
C THR A 39 -10.29 -4.93 -13.47
N GLY A 40 -9.86 -5.78 -12.54
CA GLY A 40 -9.46 -7.15 -12.82
C GLY A 40 -10.62 -8.00 -13.37
N PHE A 41 -11.80 -7.90 -12.75
CA PHE A 41 -13.01 -8.53 -13.30
C PHE A 41 -13.41 -7.94 -14.66
N ALA A 42 -13.21 -6.64 -14.87
CA ALA A 42 -13.44 -6.01 -16.18
C ALA A 42 -12.47 -6.52 -17.26
N ALA A 43 -11.20 -6.78 -16.91
CA ALA A 43 -10.16 -7.28 -17.81
C ALA A 43 -10.27 -8.79 -18.09
N GLY A 44 -10.93 -9.53 -17.19
CA GLY A 44 -11.00 -10.98 -17.21
C GLY A 44 -11.73 -11.57 -18.42
N PRO A 45 -11.24 -12.67 -19.02
CA PRO A 45 -11.78 -13.20 -20.28
C PRO A 45 -13.22 -13.73 -20.18
N VAL A 46 -13.66 -14.12 -18.99
CA VAL A 46 -15.01 -14.64 -18.73
C VAL A 46 -15.91 -13.55 -18.15
N THR A 47 -15.37 -12.69 -17.30
CA THR A 47 -16.12 -11.71 -16.50
C THR A 47 -16.33 -10.38 -17.22
N SER A 48 -15.50 -10.04 -18.22
CA SER A 48 -15.56 -8.73 -18.91
C SER A 48 -16.92 -8.44 -19.53
N ASN A 49 -17.59 -9.45 -20.10
CA ASN A 49 -18.92 -9.26 -20.72
C ASN A 49 -19.99 -8.91 -19.68
N ILE A 50 -19.89 -9.44 -18.46
CA ILE A 50 -20.81 -9.13 -17.37
C ILE A 50 -20.58 -7.69 -16.91
N ILE A 51 -19.33 -7.32 -16.65
CA ILE A 51 -18.98 -5.98 -16.19
C ILE A 51 -19.31 -4.93 -17.24
N SER A 52 -19.01 -5.19 -18.52
CA SER A 52 -19.34 -4.29 -19.61
C SER A 52 -20.84 -4.05 -19.73
N ARG A 53 -21.67 -5.10 -19.61
CA ARG A 53 -23.14 -4.94 -19.59
C ARG A 53 -23.62 -4.18 -18.36
N ALA A 54 -23.10 -4.50 -17.19
CA ALA A 54 -23.48 -3.83 -15.93
C ALA A 54 -23.13 -2.33 -15.94
N THR A 55 -22.07 -1.96 -16.67
CA THR A 55 -21.60 -0.58 -16.84
C THR A 55 -22.11 0.07 -18.12
N LEU A 56 -23.10 -0.53 -18.79
CA LEU A 56 -23.71 -0.02 -20.02
C LEU A 56 -22.71 0.23 -21.16
N GLY A 57 -21.66 -0.58 -21.23
CA GLY A 57 -20.60 -0.52 -22.23
C GLY A 57 -19.45 0.43 -21.86
N LEU A 58 -19.53 1.16 -20.74
CA LEU A 58 -18.46 2.09 -20.32
C LEU A 58 -17.19 1.35 -19.93
N MET A 59 -17.30 0.24 -19.21
CA MET A 59 -16.15 -0.56 -18.80
C MET A 59 -15.91 -1.69 -19.80
N THR A 60 -15.08 -1.42 -20.81
CA THR A 60 -14.65 -2.43 -21.78
C THR A 60 -13.51 -3.28 -21.22
N ARG A 61 -13.24 -4.43 -21.84
CA ARG A 61 -12.10 -5.29 -21.44
C ARG A 61 -10.76 -4.56 -21.55
N GLY A 62 -10.56 -3.78 -22.61
CA GLY A 62 -9.34 -3.00 -22.82
C GLY A 62 -9.14 -1.94 -21.75
N LEU A 63 -10.18 -1.15 -21.48
CA LEU A 63 -10.15 -0.13 -20.43
C LEU A 63 -9.96 -0.75 -19.04
N GLY A 64 -10.63 -1.88 -18.78
CA GLY A 64 -10.46 -2.63 -17.54
C GLY A 64 -9.02 -3.07 -17.32
N LEU A 65 -8.35 -3.59 -18.37
CA LEU A 65 -6.95 -3.99 -18.30
C LEU A 65 -6.03 -2.80 -18.06
N GLU A 66 -6.21 -1.70 -18.79
CA GLU A 66 -5.40 -0.49 -18.63
C GLU A 66 -5.50 0.07 -17.21
N LEU A 67 -6.73 0.23 -16.70
CA LEU A 67 -6.95 0.71 -15.33
C LEU A 67 -6.42 -0.28 -14.28
N HIS A 68 -6.54 -1.58 -14.53
CA HIS A 68 -6.02 -2.61 -13.62
C HIS A 68 -4.50 -2.51 -13.48
N LEU A 69 -3.78 -2.37 -14.60
CA LEU A 69 -2.33 -2.20 -14.60
C LEU A 69 -1.92 -0.88 -13.92
N MET A 70 -2.62 0.23 -14.21
CA MET A 70 -2.36 1.52 -13.55
C MET A 70 -2.53 1.49 -12.02
N LEU A 71 -3.32 0.56 -11.49
CA LEU A 71 -3.55 0.43 -10.05
C LEU A 71 -2.46 -0.37 -9.33
N ILE A 72 -1.64 -1.15 -10.04
CA ILE A 72 -0.59 -2.00 -9.43
C ILE A 72 0.39 -1.15 -8.61
N ASP A 73 0.96 -0.10 -9.21
CA ASP A 73 1.98 0.74 -8.58
C ASP A 73 1.48 1.47 -7.32
N PRO A 74 0.33 2.19 -7.35
CA PRO A 74 -0.24 2.77 -6.13
C PRO A 74 -0.53 1.73 -5.06
N LEU A 75 -1.06 0.56 -5.44
CA LEU A 75 -1.44 -0.48 -4.51
C LEU A 75 -0.20 -1.08 -3.82
N ALA A 76 0.87 -1.32 -4.58
CA ALA A 76 2.17 -1.75 -4.05
C ALA A 76 2.76 -0.73 -3.07
N LEU A 77 2.75 0.56 -3.42
CA LEU A 77 3.25 1.63 -2.55
C LEU A 77 2.50 1.66 -1.21
N PHE A 78 1.18 1.73 -1.26
CA PHE A 78 0.36 1.81 -0.05
C PHE A 78 0.39 0.52 0.77
N PHE A 79 0.58 -0.64 0.13
CA PHE A 79 0.72 -1.92 0.81
C PHE A 79 2.00 -1.96 1.64
N ILE A 80 3.12 -1.57 1.03
CA ILE A 80 4.42 -1.48 1.69
C ILE A 80 4.37 -0.46 2.84
N LEU A 81 3.77 0.71 2.63
CA LEU A 81 3.59 1.73 3.67
C LEU A 81 2.76 1.19 4.84
N HIS A 82 1.62 0.56 4.56
CA HIS A 82 0.74 -0.02 5.58
C HIS A 82 1.45 -1.11 6.39
N LEU A 83 2.12 -2.04 5.71
CA LEU A 83 2.87 -3.11 6.34
C LEU A 83 3.97 -2.56 7.24
N SER A 84 4.72 -1.56 6.76
CA SER A 84 5.79 -0.92 7.52
C SER A 84 5.30 -0.22 8.78
N SER A 85 4.16 0.47 8.67
CA SER A 85 3.50 1.15 9.77
C SER A 85 3.10 0.14 10.84
N GLY A 86 2.47 -0.96 10.42
CA GLY A 86 2.04 -2.05 11.29
C GLY A 86 3.20 -2.76 11.99
N ILE A 87 4.27 -3.09 11.26
CA ILE A 87 5.48 -3.71 11.84
C ILE A 87 6.13 -2.76 12.84
N GLY A 88 6.37 -1.51 12.47
CA GLY A 88 7.00 -0.54 13.36
C GLY A 88 6.17 -0.28 14.62
N LEU A 89 4.86 -0.13 14.50
CA LEU A 89 3.97 0.00 15.65
C LEU A 89 3.98 -1.25 16.55
N ALA A 90 4.00 -2.44 15.97
CA ALA A 90 4.08 -3.70 16.72
C ALA A 90 5.40 -3.82 17.50
N LEU A 91 6.53 -3.45 16.89
CA LEU A 91 7.83 -3.45 17.55
C LEU A 91 7.91 -2.43 18.69
N LEU A 92 7.35 -1.24 18.50
CA LEU A 92 7.24 -0.22 19.56
C LEU A 92 6.38 -0.72 20.73
N ARG A 93 5.25 -1.36 20.46
CA ARG A 93 4.39 -1.98 21.49
C ARG A 93 5.08 -3.10 22.26
N ARG A 94 6.03 -3.79 21.63
CA ARG A 94 6.89 -4.81 22.26
C ARG A 94 8.10 -4.22 22.99
N GLY A 95 8.26 -2.90 23.02
CA GLY A 95 9.32 -2.22 23.76
C GLY A 95 10.67 -2.14 23.03
N VAL A 96 10.72 -2.39 21.72
CA VAL A 96 11.95 -2.24 20.92
C VAL A 96 12.26 -0.76 20.73
N LYS A 97 13.30 -0.25 21.39
CA LYS A 97 13.68 1.18 21.41
C LYS A 97 14.85 1.55 20.49
N TRP A 98 15.26 0.67 19.59
CA TRP A 98 16.43 0.91 18.73
C TRP A 98 16.09 1.92 17.61
N ALA A 99 16.40 3.20 17.84
CA ALA A 99 16.03 4.30 16.94
C ALA A 99 16.48 4.13 15.46
N PRO A 100 17.69 3.60 15.14
CA PRO A 100 18.09 3.36 13.76
C PRO A 100 17.16 2.40 12.99
N LEU A 101 16.50 1.47 13.69
CA LEU A 101 15.51 0.56 13.09
C LEU A 101 14.41 1.34 12.37
N TYR A 102 13.86 2.34 13.06
CA TYR A 102 12.69 3.10 12.64
C TYR A 102 13.05 4.24 11.69
N LYS A 103 14.26 4.78 11.78
CA LYS A 103 14.72 5.92 10.96
C LYS A 103 15.43 5.50 9.67
N VAL A 104 16.03 4.30 9.64
CA VAL A 104 16.87 3.86 8.53
C VAL A 104 16.48 2.49 8.03
N VAL A 105 16.53 1.46 8.89
CA VAL A 105 16.40 0.07 8.46
C VAL A 105 15.04 -0.21 7.82
N ILE A 106 13.95 0.12 8.52
CA ILE A 106 12.59 -0.09 7.99
C ILE A 106 12.43 0.73 6.69
N PRO A 107 12.63 2.06 6.65
CA PRO A 107 12.51 2.84 5.42
C PRO A 107 13.33 2.31 4.24
N MET A 108 14.57 1.88 4.46
CA MET A 108 15.44 1.33 3.40
C MET A 108 14.88 0.03 2.82
N ILE A 109 14.37 -0.87 3.67
CA ILE A 109 13.71 -2.09 3.21
C ILE A 109 12.47 -1.75 2.38
N LEU A 110 11.71 -0.71 2.75
CA LEU A 110 10.53 -0.29 1.98
C LEU A 110 10.90 0.22 0.60
N ILE A 111 11.90 1.11 0.52
CA ILE A 111 12.37 1.66 -0.75
C ILE A 111 12.88 0.53 -1.65
N LEU A 112 13.63 -0.42 -1.10
CA LEU A 112 14.13 -1.56 -1.85
C LEU A 112 12.99 -2.45 -2.36
N LEU A 113 12.03 -2.81 -1.50
CA LEU A 113 10.87 -3.62 -1.91
C LEU A 113 10.05 -2.91 -2.98
N PHE A 114 9.80 -1.61 -2.82
CA PHE A 114 9.06 -0.84 -3.79
C PHE A 114 9.80 -0.78 -5.13
N ALA A 115 11.12 -0.51 -5.12
CA ALA A 115 11.95 -0.52 -6.33
C ALA A 115 11.93 -1.89 -7.04
N ILE A 116 11.93 -3.00 -6.28
CA ILE A 116 11.80 -4.35 -6.85
C ILE A 116 10.44 -4.51 -7.54
N ILE A 117 9.35 -4.08 -6.91
CA ILE A 117 8.01 -4.19 -7.51
C ILE A 117 7.92 -3.35 -8.79
N ILE A 118 8.35 -2.08 -8.75
CA ILE A 118 8.36 -1.21 -9.94
C ILE A 118 9.23 -1.80 -11.05
N TYR A 119 10.39 -2.35 -10.71
CA TYR A 119 11.24 -3.01 -11.70
C TYR A 119 10.56 -4.23 -12.34
N MET A 120 9.84 -5.03 -11.55
CA MET A 120 9.08 -6.17 -12.05
C MET A 120 7.89 -5.71 -12.90
N ASP A 121 7.14 -4.71 -12.47
CA ASP A 121 6.02 -4.17 -13.24
C ASP A 121 6.50 -3.62 -14.60
N ALA A 122 7.59 -2.86 -14.59
CA ALA A 122 8.21 -2.34 -15.79
C ALA A 122 8.74 -3.43 -16.74
N LEU A 123 9.21 -4.57 -16.20
CA LEU A 123 9.73 -5.67 -17.00
C LEU A 123 8.63 -6.47 -17.70
N PHE A 124 7.45 -6.57 -17.08
CA PHE A 124 6.37 -7.46 -17.55
C PHE A 124 5.19 -6.72 -18.18
N PHE A 125 4.97 -5.44 -17.85
CA PHE A 125 3.73 -4.73 -18.17
C PHE A 125 3.90 -3.31 -18.71
N ALA A 126 5.08 -2.68 -18.60
CA ALA A 126 5.36 -1.34 -19.15
C ALA A 126 6.05 -1.34 -20.52
#